data_AF-A0A480W7D9-F1
#
_entry.id   AF-A0A480W7D9-F1
#
_cell.length_a   1.000
_cell.length_b   1.000
_cell.length_c   1.000
_cell.angle_alpha   90.00
_cell.angle_beta   90.00
_cell.angle_gamma   90.00
#
_symmetry.space_group_name_H-M   'P 1'
#
loop_
_entity.id
_entity.type
_entity.pdbx_description
1 polymer ?
#
loop_
_entity_poly.entity_id
_entity_poly.type
_entity_poly.pdbx_seq_one_letter_code
_entity_poly.pdbx_strand_id
1 'polypeptide(L)'
;MAAGAGTAGPASGPGVVRDPAASQSGKRPGREGGEGARRSDAMAGGGGSSDSSGRAAGRRTSRSGGRARRGRHAPRLGGAAERGAGEARLEEAVNRWVLKFYFHEALRAFRGSRYEDFRQIRDIMQALLVRPLGKEHTVSRLLRVMQCLSRIEEGENLDCSFDMEAELTPLESAINVLEMIKTEFTLTEAVVESSRKLVKEAAVIICIKNKEFEKASKILKKHMSKDPTTQKLRNDLLNIIREKNLAHPVIQNFSYETFQQKMLRFLESHLDDAEPYLLTVGLGFLFP
;
A
#
# COMPACT_ATOMS: atom_id res chain seq x y z
N MET A 1 39.30 -60.52 7.39
CA MET A 1 39.39 -60.88 8.82
C MET A 1 38.40 -60.01 9.59
N ALA A 2 37.60 -60.64 10.47
CA ALA A 2 36.69 -60.12 11.52
C ALA A 2 35.64 -59.06 11.11
N ALA A 3 34.31 -59.27 11.12
CA ALA A 3 33.34 -59.97 11.99
C ALA A 3 33.05 -59.30 13.35
N GLY A 4 31.75 -59.08 13.62
CA GLY A 4 31.12 -58.66 14.89
C GLY A 4 30.08 -57.54 14.66
N ALA A 5 28.75 -57.72 14.57
CA ALA A 5 27.75 -58.49 15.34
C ALA A 5 27.48 -57.96 16.77
N GLY A 6 26.22 -57.60 17.04
CA GLY A 6 25.66 -57.28 18.38
C GLY A 6 24.40 -56.38 18.29
N THR A 7 23.20 -56.93 18.03
CA THR A 7 22.13 -57.27 19.02
C THR A 7 21.54 -56.06 19.76
N ALA A 8 20.35 -55.56 19.43
CA ALA A 8 19.00 -56.05 19.81
C ALA A 8 18.54 -55.65 21.22
N GLY A 9 17.46 -54.85 21.30
CA GLY A 9 16.32 -55.15 22.18
C GLY A 9 15.85 -54.08 23.19
N PRO A 10 14.56 -54.06 23.58
CA PRO A 10 13.77 -52.85 23.86
C PRO A 10 13.10 -52.80 25.27
N ALA A 11 12.49 -51.66 25.63
CA ALA A 11 11.43 -51.51 26.66
C ALA A 11 10.79 -50.11 26.47
N SER A 12 9.51 -49.86 26.12
CA SER A 12 8.22 -50.19 26.77
C SER A 12 8.24 -49.87 28.28
N GLY A 13 7.44 -48.98 28.87
CA GLY A 13 6.24 -48.24 28.47
C GLY A 13 5.83 -47.26 29.60
N PRO A 14 4.56 -47.20 30.04
CA PRO A 14 3.65 -46.07 29.79
C PRO A 14 3.32 -45.20 31.03
N GLY A 15 2.77 -44.01 30.81
CA GLY A 15 2.21 -43.14 31.85
C GLY A 15 1.04 -42.30 31.33
N VAL A 16 -0.16 -42.65 31.78
CA VAL A 16 -1.49 -42.25 31.31
C VAL A 16 -2.06 -41.14 32.20
N VAL A 17 -2.54 -40.06 31.57
CA VAL A 17 -3.75 -39.26 31.87
C VAL A 17 -3.88 -38.56 33.23
N ARG A 18 -4.09 -37.22 33.20
CA ARG A 18 -5.30 -36.52 33.71
C ARG A 18 -5.18 -34.99 33.58
N ASP A 19 -5.94 -34.42 32.64
CA ASP A 19 -6.71 -33.18 32.84
C ASP A 19 -7.97 -33.55 33.65
N PRO A 20 -8.59 -32.67 34.48
CA PRO A 20 -9.22 -31.43 33.97
C PRO A 20 -9.36 -30.25 34.96
N ALA A 21 -9.44 -29.02 34.44
CA ALA A 21 -10.20 -27.96 35.10
C ALA A 21 -10.70 -26.93 34.08
N ALA A 22 -12.01 -26.95 33.89
CA ALA A 22 -12.77 -25.94 33.17
C ALA A 22 -12.96 -24.69 34.03
N SER A 23 -12.94 -23.52 33.40
CA SER A 23 -13.67 -22.35 33.88
C SER A 23 -14.29 -21.63 32.70
N GLN A 24 -15.49 -22.09 32.33
CA GLN A 24 -16.49 -21.31 31.62
C GLN A 24 -17.15 -20.34 32.61
N SER A 25 -17.23 -19.07 32.23
CA SER A 25 -18.28 -18.13 32.65
C SER A 25 -18.78 -17.51 31.36
N GLY A 26 -20.05 -17.46 30.98
CA GLY A 26 -21.30 -17.57 31.71
C GLY A 26 -22.24 -16.70 30.88
N LYS A 27 -23.12 -17.33 30.09
CA LYS A 27 -24.09 -16.67 29.19
C LYS A 27 -25.44 -16.64 29.92
N ARG A 28 -26.14 -15.48 29.97
CA ARG A 28 -27.64 -15.28 29.99
C ARG A 28 -28.05 -13.89 30.57
N PRO A 29 -29.31 -13.40 30.44
CA PRO A 29 -29.96 -12.94 29.18
C PRO A 29 -30.80 -11.63 29.34
N GLY A 30 -31.23 -11.04 28.22
CA GLY A 30 -32.59 -10.46 28.02
C GLY A 30 -33.00 -9.08 28.58
N ARG A 31 -33.27 -8.11 27.68
CA ARG A 31 -34.49 -7.27 27.54
C ARG A 31 -34.23 -6.24 26.42
N GLU A 32 -34.86 -6.25 25.26
CA GLU A 32 -36.26 -6.01 24.88
C GLU A 32 -36.80 -4.59 25.19
N GLY A 33 -37.28 -3.93 24.13
CA GLY A 33 -37.80 -2.55 24.03
C GLY A 33 -37.13 -1.86 22.83
N GLY A 34 -37.66 -1.92 21.60
CA GLY A 34 -38.88 -1.24 21.14
C GLY A 34 -38.55 0.26 20.98
N GLU A 35 -38.75 0.99 19.89
CA GLU A 35 -39.63 0.90 18.73
C GLU A 35 -39.25 2.14 17.87
N GLY A 36 -39.32 2.10 16.54
CA GLY A 36 -38.91 3.26 15.74
C GLY A 36 -38.98 3.07 14.23
N ALA A 37 -40.22 3.01 13.74
CA ALA A 37 -40.64 2.98 12.34
C ALA A 37 -39.81 3.89 11.40
N ARG A 38 -39.35 3.35 10.26
CA ARG A 38 -39.92 3.56 8.90
C ARG A 38 -40.13 5.04 8.52
N ARG A 39 -39.40 5.54 7.52
CA ARG A 39 -39.84 5.65 6.10
C ARG A 39 -39.02 6.70 5.36
N SER A 40 -38.58 6.26 4.19
CA SER A 40 -38.35 7.02 2.97
C SER A 40 -39.48 8.01 2.67
N ASP A 41 -39.15 9.19 2.16
CA ASP A 41 -40.03 9.92 1.25
C ASP A 41 -39.25 10.55 0.10
N ALA A 42 -39.85 10.36 -1.07
CA ALA A 42 -39.50 10.93 -2.35
C ALA A 42 -40.59 11.94 -2.75
N MET A 43 -40.26 12.72 -3.77
CA MET A 43 -41.16 13.37 -4.75
C MET A 43 -41.61 14.83 -4.52
N ALA A 44 -41.15 15.64 -5.50
CA ALA A 44 -41.95 16.39 -6.47
C ALA A 44 -42.53 17.78 -6.11
N GLY A 45 -42.37 18.69 -7.08
CA GLY A 45 -43.51 19.46 -7.59
C GLY A 45 -43.30 20.94 -7.89
N GLY A 46 -43.36 21.30 -9.18
CA GLY A 46 -43.83 22.60 -9.71
C GLY A 46 -42.77 23.71 -9.81
N GLY A 47 -42.47 24.33 -10.95
CA GLY A 47 -43.27 24.57 -12.16
C GLY A 47 -43.87 25.98 -12.14
N GLY A 48 -43.36 26.89 -12.98
CA GLY A 48 -43.96 28.23 -13.16
C GLY A 48 -43.07 29.27 -13.86
N SER A 49 -43.20 29.34 -15.18
CA SER A 49 -42.89 30.49 -16.07
C SER A 49 -43.68 31.74 -15.63
N SER A 50 -43.44 33.00 -16.00
CA SER A 50 -42.96 33.61 -17.25
C SER A 50 -42.80 35.14 -17.06
N ASP A 51 -41.94 35.74 -17.87
CA ASP A 51 -42.05 37.06 -18.53
C ASP A 51 -42.58 38.29 -17.79
N SER A 52 -41.79 39.37 -17.78
CA SER A 52 -41.90 40.38 -18.86
C SER A 52 -41.07 41.64 -18.59
N SER A 53 -40.66 42.19 -19.70
CA SER A 53 -39.80 43.34 -19.97
C SER A 53 -40.32 44.70 -19.50
N GLY A 54 -39.39 45.59 -19.11
CA GLY A 54 -39.59 47.03 -19.05
C GLY A 54 -38.29 47.80 -19.30
N ARG A 55 -38.07 48.23 -20.54
CA ARG A 55 -37.08 49.26 -20.93
C ARG A 55 -37.60 50.64 -20.50
N ALA A 56 -36.71 51.55 -20.11
CA ALA A 56 -36.45 52.80 -20.83
C ALA A 56 -35.48 53.73 -20.10
N ALA A 57 -34.80 54.55 -20.90
CA ALA A 57 -33.62 55.33 -20.64
C ALA A 57 -33.88 56.69 -19.96
N GLY A 58 -32.82 57.25 -19.36
CA GLY A 58 -32.75 58.65 -18.97
C GLY A 58 -31.29 59.10 -18.85
N ARG A 59 -30.86 59.96 -19.78
CA ARG A 59 -29.49 60.47 -19.98
C ARG A 59 -29.41 61.92 -19.48
N ARG A 60 -28.34 62.32 -18.77
CA ARG A 60 -27.60 63.62 -18.86
C ARG A 60 -26.71 63.86 -17.60
N THR A 61 -25.38 63.95 -17.74
CA THR A 61 -24.49 65.16 -17.69
C THR A 61 -24.52 65.91 -16.33
N SER A 62 -23.46 66.34 -15.64
CA SER A 62 -22.12 66.85 -16.02
C SER A 62 -21.22 67.07 -14.77
N ARG A 63 -19.90 66.94 -14.93
CA ARG A 63 -18.76 67.73 -14.39
C ARG A 63 -18.71 68.26 -12.93
N SER A 64 -17.63 67.89 -12.23
CA SER A 64 -16.60 68.70 -11.50
C SER A 64 -15.98 67.78 -10.42
N GLY A 65 -14.69 67.69 -10.08
CA GLY A 65 -13.55 68.60 -10.09
C GLY A 65 -12.96 68.57 -8.67
N GLY A 66 -11.80 67.92 -8.40
CA GLY A 66 -11.27 67.90 -7.02
C GLY A 66 -10.09 66.96 -6.67
N ARG A 67 -8.89 67.33 -7.13
CA ARG A 67 -7.57 67.32 -6.46
C ARG A 67 -7.20 66.25 -5.38
N ALA A 68 -6.23 65.41 -5.77
CA ALA A 68 -5.02 64.95 -5.06
C ALA A 68 -4.97 64.77 -3.52
N ARG A 69 -4.67 63.53 -3.10
CA ARG A 69 -3.76 63.26 -1.97
C ARG A 69 -2.72 62.22 -2.37
N ARG A 70 -1.44 62.65 -2.42
CA ARG A 70 -0.26 61.79 -2.50
C ARG A 70 -0.18 60.93 -1.23
N GLY A 71 -0.56 59.67 -1.34
CA GLY A 71 -0.18 58.63 -0.38
C GLY A 71 1.27 58.24 -0.63
N ARG A 72 2.15 58.62 0.29
CA ARG A 72 3.56 58.20 0.33
C ARG A 72 3.58 56.67 0.53
N HIS A 73 3.99 55.93 -0.50
CA HIS A 73 4.32 54.51 -0.38
C HIS A 73 5.45 54.36 0.65
N ALA A 74 5.15 53.71 1.78
CA ALA A 74 6.15 53.08 2.61
C ALA A 74 6.32 51.64 2.11
N PRO A 75 7.52 51.20 1.66
CA PRO A 75 7.77 49.80 1.42
C PRO A 75 8.23 49.20 2.75
N ARG A 76 7.29 48.73 3.55
CA ARG A 76 7.63 47.90 4.71
C ARG A 76 6.46 46.98 4.98
N LEU A 77 6.77 45.71 5.22
CA LEU A 77 5.88 44.55 5.45
C LEU A 77 5.69 43.56 4.27
N GLY A 78 6.57 43.55 3.26
CA GLY A 78 6.68 42.41 2.32
C GLY A 78 7.58 41.26 2.81
N GLY A 79 8.57 41.57 3.64
CA GLY A 79 9.68 40.64 3.92
C GLY A 79 9.44 39.54 4.95
N ALA A 80 8.31 39.49 5.67
CA ALA A 80 8.02 38.40 6.61
C ALA A 80 7.28 37.25 5.92
N ALA A 81 6.28 37.58 5.08
CA ALA A 81 5.56 36.60 4.27
C ALA A 81 6.44 36.00 3.17
N GLU A 82 7.30 36.80 2.53
CA GLU A 82 8.25 36.29 1.53
C GLU A 82 9.35 35.42 2.16
N ARG A 83 9.81 35.72 3.38
CA ARG A 83 10.77 34.86 4.11
C ARG A 83 10.14 33.53 4.53
N GLY A 84 8.93 33.55 5.09
CA GLY A 84 8.20 32.32 5.43
C GLY A 84 7.88 31.45 4.22
N ALA A 85 7.58 32.06 3.06
CA ALA A 85 7.40 31.33 1.81
C ALA A 85 8.71 30.74 1.26
N GLY A 86 9.84 31.43 1.46
CA GLY A 86 11.18 30.93 1.11
C GLY A 86 11.62 29.76 2.00
N GLU A 87 11.38 29.85 3.30
CA GLU A 87 11.66 28.79 4.28
C GLU A 87 10.80 27.54 4.01
N ALA A 88 9.51 27.69 3.70
CA ALA A 88 8.65 26.57 3.34
C ALA A 88 9.12 25.85 2.06
N ARG A 89 9.55 26.60 1.03
CA ARG A 89 10.10 26.01 -0.20
C ARG A 89 11.42 25.30 0.02
N LEU A 90 12.26 25.82 0.93
CA LEU A 90 13.51 25.19 1.32
C LEU A 90 13.25 23.88 2.07
N GLU A 91 12.32 23.88 3.02
CA GLU A 91 11.92 22.68 3.76
C GLU A 91 11.42 21.59 2.81
N GLU A 92 10.52 21.94 1.88
CA GLU A 92 10.05 21.01 0.86
C GLU A 92 11.19 20.43 0.01
N ALA A 93 12.16 21.24 -0.38
CA ALA A 93 13.30 20.79 -1.17
C ALA A 93 14.16 19.79 -0.39
N VAL A 94 14.48 20.10 0.87
CA VAL A 94 15.26 19.21 1.74
C VAL A 94 14.50 17.91 2.01
N ASN A 95 13.21 17.99 2.34
CA ASN A 95 12.39 16.82 2.59
C ASN A 95 12.36 15.88 1.37
N ARG A 96 12.27 16.43 0.15
CA ARG A 96 12.35 15.64 -1.09
C ARG A 96 13.72 14.98 -1.28
N TRP A 97 14.82 15.67 -0.99
CA TRP A 97 16.16 15.09 -1.07
C TRP A 97 16.35 13.96 -0.07
N VAL A 98 15.90 14.15 1.18
CA VAL A 98 15.94 13.14 2.24
C VAL A 98 15.08 11.93 1.86
N LEU A 99 13.87 12.16 1.34
CA LEU A 99 12.98 11.07 0.89
C LEU A 99 13.60 10.27 -0.24
N LYS A 100 14.16 10.93 -1.27
CA LYS A 100 14.81 10.26 -2.41
C LYS A 100 16.06 9.47 -1.97
N PHE A 101 16.82 9.99 -1.00
CA PHE A 101 17.95 9.29 -0.40
C PHE A 101 17.51 8.02 0.33
N TYR A 102 16.54 8.09 1.24
CA TYR A 102 16.06 6.90 1.95
C TYR A 102 15.38 5.91 1.02
N PHE A 103 14.69 6.37 -0.03
CA PHE A 103 14.13 5.49 -1.04
C PHE A 103 15.23 4.67 -1.75
N HIS A 104 16.33 5.32 -2.16
CA HIS A 104 17.48 4.64 -2.74
C HIS A 104 18.07 3.58 -1.77
N GLU A 105 18.23 3.95 -0.50
CA GLU A 105 18.72 3.03 0.53
C GLU A 105 17.78 1.86 0.81
N ALA A 106 16.46 2.09 0.76
CA ALA A 106 15.46 1.04 0.89
C ALA A 106 15.58 0.02 -0.25
N LEU A 107 15.69 0.47 -1.50
CA LEU A 107 15.93 -0.42 -2.65
C LEU A 107 17.24 -1.20 -2.48
N ARG A 108 18.30 -0.53 -2.03
CA ARG A 108 19.60 -1.17 -1.76
C ARG A 108 19.51 -2.23 -0.65
N ALA A 109 18.73 -1.99 0.40
CA ALA A 109 18.48 -2.95 1.46
C ALA A 109 17.67 -4.15 0.95
N PHE A 110 16.56 -3.90 0.24
CA PHE A 110 15.70 -4.94 -0.32
C PHE A 110 16.46 -5.84 -1.31
N ARG A 111 17.29 -5.25 -2.18
CA ARG A 111 18.13 -5.99 -3.15
C ARG A 111 19.14 -6.91 -2.47
N GLY A 112 19.65 -6.49 -1.31
CA GLY A 112 20.55 -7.29 -0.49
C GLY A 112 19.83 -8.24 0.47
N SER A 113 18.51 -8.42 0.34
CA SER A 113 17.66 -9.20 1.25
C SER A 113 17.77 -8.78 2.72
N ARG A 114 18.15 -7.52 2.98
CA ARG A 114 18.24 -6.91 4.31
C ARG A 114 16.89 -6.30 4.70
N TYR A 115 15.89 -7.15 4.89
CA TYR A 115 14.51 -6.71 5.12
C TYR A 115 14.32 -5.94 6.44
N GLU A 116 15.13 -6.22 7.46
CA GLU A 116 15.16 -5.42 8.70
C GLU A 116 15.53 -3.95 8.42
N ASP A 117 16.62 -3.74 7.68
CA ASP A 117 17.07 -2.40 7.30
C ASP A 117 16.02 -1.71 6.43
N PHE A 118 15.41 -2.45 5.50
CA PHE A 118 14.32 -1.94 4.68
C PHE A 118 13.14 -1.46 5.54
N ARG A 119 12.70 -2.22 6.55
CA ARG A 119 11.61 -1.81 7.45
C ARG A 119 11.97 -0.59 8.28
N GLN A 120 13.18 -0.50 8.81
CA GLN A 120 13.64 0.69 9.54
C GLN A 120 13.63 1.93 8.64
N ILE A 121 14.12 1.80 7.41
CA ILE A 121 14.11 2.88 6.42
C ILE A 121 12.68 3.26 6.03
N ARG A 122 11.79 2.27 5.84
CA ARG A 122 10.37 2.47 5.57
C ARG A 122 9.71 3.31 6.67
N ASP A 123 10.01 3.02 7.93
CA ASP A 123 9.41 3.73 9.07
C ASP A 123 9.90 5.19 9.13
N ILE A 124 11.17 5.45 8.80
CA ILE A 124 11.70 6.81 8.63
C ILE A 124 10.96 7.54 7.49
N MET A 125 10.80 6.89 6.34
CA MET A 125 10.07 7.48 5.21
C MET A 125 8.61 7.76 5.57
N GLN A 126 7.95 6.88 6.31
CA GLN A 126 6.58 7.06 6.79
C GLN A 126 6.46 8.30 7.68
N ALA A 127 7.42 8.53 8.58
CA ALA A 127 7.48 9.74 9.39
C ALA A 127 7.73 11.02 8.57
N LEU A 128 8.38 10.92 7.41
CA LEU A 128 8.55 12.07 6.50
C LEU A 128 7.28 12.45 5.75
N LEU A 129 6.31 11.54 5.59
CA LEU A 129 5.10 11.81 4.78
C LEU A 129 4.15 12.84 5.41
N VAL A 130 4.28 13.13 6.70
CA VAL A 130 3.52 14.20 7.35
C VAL A 130 4.16 15.60 7.17
N ARG A 131 5.34 15.67 6.55
CA ARG A 131 6.05 16.91 6.24
C ARG A 131 5.70 17.42 4.85
N PRO A 132 5.82 18.73 4.59
CA PRO A 132 5.59 19.27 3.25
C PRO A 132 6.63 18.74 2.27
N LEU A 133 6.17 18.09 1.20
CA LEU A 133 7.00 17.55 0.12
C LEU A 133 6.81 18.31 -1.20
N GLY A 134 5.88 19.26 -1.26
CA GLY A 134 5.44 19.90 -2.50
C GLY A 134 4.78 18.90 -3.47
N LYS A 135 4.48 19.35 -4.70
CA LYS A 135 3.89 18.51 -5.74
C LYS A 135 4.97 18.11 -6.75
N GLU A 136 5.43 16.86 -6.68
CA GLU A 136 6.35 16.29 -7.66
C GLU A 136 5.87 14.89 -8.10
N HIS A 137 5.66 14.71 -9.40
CA HIS A 137 5.22 13.43 -9.96
C HIS A 137 6.20 12.28 -9.65
N THR A 138 7.50 12.57 -9.69
CA THR A 138 8.55 11.62 -9.33
C THR A 138 8.35 11.09 -7.91
N VAL A 139 8.10 11.97 -6.93
CA VAL A 139 7.87 11.56 -5.53
C VAL A 139 6.65 10.65 -5.41
N SER A 140 5.53 10.97 -6.08
CA SER A 140 4.35 10.09 -6.11
C SER A 140 4.72 8.68 -6.58
N ARG A 141 5.48 8.59 -7.69
CA ARG A 141 5.93 7.31 -8.26
C ARG A 141 6.81 6.51 -7.30
N LEU A 142 7.78 7.15 -6.65
CA LEU A 142 8.63 6.49 -5.64
C LEU A 142 7.79 5.94 -4.48
N LEU A 143 6.82 6.73 -4.00
CA LEU A 143 5.95 6.30 -2.91
C LEU A 143 5.06 5.12 -3.30
N ARG A 144 4.59 5.04 -4.55
CA ARG A 144 3.86 3.84 -5.03
C ARG A 144 4.72 2.59 -5.02
N VAL A 145 5.97 2.69 -5.48
CA VAL A 145 6.91 1.56 -5.41
C VAL A 145 7.15 1.17 -3.95
N MET A 146 7.41 2.14 -3.08
CA MET A 146 7.64 1.88 -1.65
C MET A 146 6.42 1.22 -0.97
N GLN A 147 5.21 1.67 -1.30
CA GLN A 147 3.96 1.07 -0.84
C GLN A 147 3.80 -0.39 -1.28
N CYS A 148 4.20 -0.70 -2.52
CA CYS A 148 4.13 -2.05 -3.07
C CYS A 148 5.16 -2.97 -2.38
N LEU A 149 6.42 -2.54 -2.30
CA LEU A 149 7.50 -3.29 -1.65
C LEU A 149 7.23 -3.53 -0.17
N SER A 150 6.67 -2.55 0.55
CA SER A 150 6.31 -2.71 1.96
C SER A 150 5.27 -3.81 2.19
N ARG A 151 4.29 -3.93 1.29
CA ARG A 151 3.25 -4.98 1.35
C ARG A 151 3.76 -6.35 0.93
N ILE A 152 4.73 -6.37 0.02
CA ILE A 152 5.43 -7.59 -0.41
C ILE A 152 6.41 -8.06 0.68
N GLU A 153 6.97 -7.15 1.45
CA GLU A 153 7.87 -7.50 2.56
C GLU A 153 7.08 -8.11 3.72
N GLU A 154 5.97 -7.48 4.13
CA GLU A 154 5.07 -8.00 5.17
C GLU A 154 4.17 -9.15 4.68
N GLY A 155 4.32 -9.63 3.45
CA GLY A 155 3.30 -10.47 2.82
C GLY A 155 3.20 -11.90 3.32
N GLU A 156 4.16 -12.39 4.12
CA GLU A 156 4.03 -13.64 4.88
C GLU A 156 3.31 -13.44 6.23
N ASN A 157 3.20 -12.20 6.71
CA ASN A 157 2.56 -11.84 7.97
C ASN A 157 1.07 -11.53 7.77
N LEU A 158 0.22 -12.56 7.87
CA LEU A 158 -1.23 -12.43 7.63
C LEU A 158 -1.99 -11.66 8.73
N ASP A 159 -1.34 -11.41 9.87
CA ASP A 159 -1.90 -10.58 10.94
C ASP A 159 -1.69 -9.08 10.67
N CYS A 160 -0.81 -8.74 9.72
CA CYS A 160 -0.61 -7.37 9.27
C CYS A 160 -1.72 -6.95 8.29
N SER A 161 -2.34 -5.80 8.54
CA SER A 161 -3.30 -5.20 7.61
C SER A 161 -2.86 -3.79 7.24
N PHE A 162 -2.88 -3.51 5.94
CA PHE A 162 -2.63 -2.19 5.35
C PHE A 162 -3.93 -1.43 5.04
N ASP A 163 -5.08 -2.08 5.26
CA ASP A 163 -6.43 -1.56 4.98
C ASP A 163 -7.35 -2.13 6.07
N MET A 164 -7.62 -1.31 7.10
CA MET A 164 -8.37 -1.76 8.27
C MET A 164 -9.84 -2.02 7.94
N GLU A 165 -10.37 -1.36 6.92
CA GLU A 165 -11.76 -1.50 6.50
C GLU A 165 -12.01 -2.74 5.63
N ALA A 166 -11.05 -3.12 4.78
CA ALA A 166 -11.26 -4.13 3.75
C ALA A 166 -10.81 -5.57 4.13
N GLU A 167 -10.22 -5.77 5.32
CA GLU A 167 -9.69 -7.06 5.81
C GLU A 167 -8.83 -7.79 4.76
N LEU A 168 -8.02 -7.03 4.02
CA LEU A 168 -7.17 -7.56 2.95
C LEU A 168 -5.87 -8.09 3.53
N THR A 169 -5.41 -9.22 3.00
CA THR A 169 -4.02 -9.64 3.22
C THR A 169 -3.05 -8.61 2.63
N PRO A 170 -1.80 -8.50 3.15
CA PRO A 170 -0.83 -7.57 2.59
C PRO A 170 -0.62 -7.75 1.07
N LEU A 171 -0.58 -9.00 0.60
CA LEU A 171 -0.42 -9.30 -0.83
C LEU A 171 -1.65 -8.94 -1.68
N GLU A 172 -2.88 -9.05 -1.16
CA GLU A 172 -4.05 -8.48 -1.84
C GLU A 172 -3.96 -6.95 -1.94
N SER A 173 -3.50 -6.30 -0.86
CA SER A 173 -3.24 -4.86 -0.89
C SER A 173 -2.15 -4.52 -1.92
N ALA A 174 -1.13 -5.38 -2.09
CA ALA A 174 -0.08 -5.20 -3.09
C ALA A 174 -0.63 -5.27 -4.52
N ILE A 175 -1.61 -6.13 -4.79
CA ILE A 175 -2.32 -6.18 -6.09
C ILE A 175 -2.98 -4.84 -6.38
N ASN A 176 -3.65 -4.24 -5.40
CA ASN A 176 -4.30 -2.93 -5.57
C ASN A 176 -3.26 -1.82 -5.85
N VAL A 177 -2.14 -1.83 -5.13
CA VAL A 177 -1.04 -0.88 -5.37
C VAL A 177 -0.43 -1.07 -6.76
N LEU A 178 -0.33 -2.30 -7.26
CA LEU A 178 0.16 -2.58 -8.59
C LEU A 178 -0.76 -2.00 -9.69
N GLU A 179 -2.08 -1.96 -9.47
CA GLU A 179 -2.99 -1.23 -10.37
C GLU A 179 -2.76 0.28 -10.33
N MET A 180 -2.53 0.84 -9.15
CA MET A 180 -2.19 2.27 -9.02
C MET A 180 -0.87 2.59 -9.74
N ILE A 181 0.14 1.72 -9.61
CA ILE A 181 1.41 1.83 -10.35
C ILE A 181 1.16 1.79 -11.85
N LYS A 182 0.40 0.82 -12.34
CA LYS A 182 0.05 0.72 -13.76
C LYS A 182 -0.55 2.03 -14.29
N THR A 183 -1.49 2.62 -13.56
CA THR A 183 -2.14 3.88 -13.96
C THR A 183 -1.19 5.08 -13.86
N GLU A 184 -0.48 5.26 -12.74
CA GLU A 184 0.38 6.43 -12.50
C GLU A 184 1.67 6.42 -13.33
N PHE A 185 2.17 5.24 -13.69
CA PHE A 185 3.33 5.05 -14.55
C PHE A 185 2.94 4.87 -16.02
N THR A 186 1.63 4.90 -16.33
CA THR A 186 1.09 4.70 -17.69
C THR A 186 1.57 3.41 -18.36
N LEU A 187 1.68 2.32 -17.58
CA LEU A 187 2.16 1.02 -18.06
C LEU A 187 1.05 0.30 -18.84
N THR A 188 1.45 -0.45 -19.86
CA THR A 188 0.51 -1.31 -20.61
C THR A 188 0.19 -2.57 -19.82
N GLU A 189 -0.96 -3.18 -20.11
CA GLU A 189 -1.35 -4.44 -19.47
C GLU A 189 -0.31 -5.55 -19.71
N ALA A 190 0.28 -5.60 -20.90
CA ALA A 190 1.31 -6.58 -21.25
C ALA A 190 2.55 -6.51 -20.35
N VAL A 191 2.91 -5.30 -19.88
CA VAL A 191 4.07 -5.09 -19.00
C VAL A 191 3.77 -5.56 -17.57
N VAL A 192 2.55 -5.27 -17.08
CA VAL A 192 2.21 -5.51 -15.66
C VAL A 192 1.70 -6.93 -15.40
N GLU A 193 1.10 -7.60 -16.40
CA GLU A 193 0.37 -8.85 -16.20
C GLU A 193 1.23 -9.97 -15.60
N SER A 194 2.47 -10.14 -16.06
CA SER A 194 3.37 -11.17 -15.54
C SER A 194 3.68 -10.97 -14.05
N SER A 195 3.98 -9.74 -13.64
CA SER A 195 4.26 -9.39 -12.25
C SER A 195 3.00 -9.50 -11.39
N ARG A 196 1.85 -9.08 -11.91
CA ARG A 196 0.56 -9.21 -11.22
C ARG A 196 0.21 -10.68 -10.96
N LYS A 197 0.45 -11.56 -11.94
CA LYS A 197 0.27 -13.01 -11.79
C LYS A 197 1.12 -13.58 -10.66
N LEU A 198 2.38 -13.15 -10.55
CA LEU A 198 3.26 -13.56 -9.44
C LEU A 198 2.70 -13.14 -8.07
N VAL A 199 2.21 -11.91 -7.93
CA VAL A 199 1.62 -11.45 -6.65
C VAL A 199 0.35 -12.24 -6.31
N LYS A 200 -0.52 -12.49 -7.30
CA LYS A 200 -1.73 -13.31 -7.11
C LYS A 200 -1.39 -14.74 -6.66
N GLU A 201 -0.40 -15.35 -7.29
CA GLU A 201 0.07 -16.70 -6.95
C GLU A 201 0.61 -16.73 -5.52
N ALA A 202 1.50 -15.79 -5.18
CA ALA A 202 2.05 -15.67 -3.84
C ALA A 202 0.94 -15.47 -2.79
N ALA A 203 -0.04 -14.60 -3.05
CA ALA A 203 -1.15 -14.36 -2.12
C ALA A 203 -1.90 -15.64 -1.74
N VAL A 204 -2.20 -16.49 -2.73
CA VAL A 204 -2.89 -17.76 -2.49
C VAL A 204 -1.97 -18.76 -1.76
N ILE A 205 -0.72 -18.90 -2.21
CA ILE A 205 0.23 -19.86 -1.63
C ILE A 205 0.54 -19.54 -0.16
N ILE A 206 0.73 -18.26 0.19
CA ILE A 206 0.97 -17.86 1.59
C ILE A 206 -0.23 -18.19 2.48
N CYS A 207 -1.46 -17.94 2.04
CA CYS A 207 -2.64 -18.36 2.79
C CYS A 207 -2.69 -19.88 2.98
N ILE A 208 -2.37 -20.67 1.95
CA ILE A 208 -2.29 -22.13 2.04
C ILE A 208 -1.22 -22.55 3.07
N LYS A 209 -0.01 -22.00 3.01
CA LYS A 209 1.09 -22.31 3.94
C LYS A 209 0.72 -21.99 5.40
N ASN A 210 -0.09 -20.95 5.62
CA ASN A 210 -0.62 -20.57 6.93
C ASN A 210 -1.93 -21.29 7.31
N LYS A 211 -2.39 -22.26 6.52
CA LYS A 211 -3.63 -23.03 6.74
C LYS A 211 -4.92 -22.19 6.70
N GLU A 212 -4.85 -20.99 6.14
CA GLU A 212 -5.98 -20.09 5.91
C GLU A 212 -6.69 -20.44 4.57
N PHE A 213 -7.23 -21.66 4.49
CA PHE A 213 -7.77 -22.24 3.25
C PHE A 213 -8.99 -21.49 2.71
N GLU A 214 -9.84 -20.97 3.60
CA GLU A 214 -11.02 -20.18 3.26
C GLU A 214 -10.62 -18.86 2.59
N LYS A 215 -9.62 -18.16 3.16
CA LYS A 215 -9.03 -16.95 2.57
C LYS A 215 -8.37 -17.27 1.23
N ALA A 216 -7.56 -18.33 1.16
CA ALA A 216 -6.93 -18.78 -0.09
C ALA A 216 -7.96 -19.01 -1.21
N SER A 217 -9.07 -19.70 -0.88
CA SER A 217 -10.18 -19.94 -1.82
C SER A 217 -10.85 -18.65 -2.30
N LYS A 218 -11.08 -17.70 -1.39
CA LYS A 218 -11.65 -16.38 -1.70
C LYS A 218 -10.74 -15.59 -2.65
N ILE A 219 -9.45 -15.51 -2.34
CA ILE A 219 -8.44 -14.80 -3.15
C ILE A 219 -8.35 -15.43 -4.55
N LEU A 220 -8.26 -16.76 -4.62
CA LEU A 220 -8.15 -17.50 -5.88
C LEU A 220 -9.36 -17.24 -6.80
N LYS A 221 -10.58 -17.29 -6.24
CA LYS A 221 -11.81 -16.99 -6.98
C LYS A 221 -11.88 -15.53 -7.44
N LYS A 222 -11.44 -14.59 -6.61
CA LYS A 222 -11.50 -13.16 -6.90
C LYS A 222 -10.49 -12.75 -7.98
N HIS A 223 -9.25 -13.22 -7.88
CA HIS A 223 -8.14 -12.68 -8.67
C HIS A 223 -7.67 -13.57 -9.84
N MET A 224 -7.96 -14.88 -9.83
CA MET A 224 -7.53 -15.83 -10.88
C MET A 224 -8.68 -16.44 -11.68
N SER A 225 -9.94 -16.05 -11.45
CA SER A 225 -11.09 -16.69 -12.11
C SER A 225 -11.20 -16.42 -13.62
N LYS A 226 -10.61 -15.32 -14.11
CA LYS A 226 -10.82 -14.78 -15.46
C LYS A 226 -9.62 -14.92 -16.40
N ASP A 227 -8.48 -15.38 -15.89
CA ASP A 227 -7.24 -15.46 -16.68
C ASP A 227 -7.03 -16.87 -17.25
N PRO A 228 -7.11 -17.07 -18.57
CA PRO A 228 -6.92 -18.38 -19.19
C PRO A 228 -5.48 -18.88 -19.07
N THR A 229 -4.49 -18.01 -18.91
CA THR A 229 -3.07 -18.40 -18.83
C THR A 229 -2.69 -18.99 -17.48
N THR A 230 -3.52 -18.82 -16.45
CA THR A 230 -3.35 -19.40 -15.11
C THR A 230 -4.20 -20.65 -14.88
N GLN A 231 -4.93 -21.14 -15.89
CA GLN A 231 -5.93 -22.19 -15.69
C GLN A 231 -5.38 -23.46 -15.03
N LYS A 232 -4.20 -23.95 -15.47
CA LYS A 232 -3.56 -25.12 -14.87
C LYS A 232 -3.21 -24.90 -13.40
N LEU A 233 -2.47 -23.83 -13.11
CA LEU A 233 -2.07 -23.47 -11.74
C LEU A 233 -3.28 -23.26 -10.83
N ARG A 234 -4.33 -22.61 -11.34
CA ARG A 234 -5.59 -22.42 -10.61
C ARG A 234 -6.23 -23.75 -10.23
N ASN A 235 -6.27 -24.72 -11.15
CA ASN A 235 -6.84 -26.04 -10.87
C ASN A 235 -6.01 -26.78 -9.81
N ASP A 236 -4.68 -26.72 -9.92
CA ASP A 236 -3.77 -27.30 -8.92
C ASP A 236 -4.02 -26.67 -7.54
N LEU A 237 -4.09 -25.34 -7.45
CA LEU A 237 -4.38 -24.63 -6.20
C LEU A 237 -5.78 -24.95 -5.63
N LEU A 238 -6.81 -25.10 -6.47
CA LEU A 238 -8.14 -25.54 -6.02
C LEU A 238 -8.11 -26.94 -5.41
N ASN A 239 -7.36 -27.86 -6.00
CA ASN A 239 -7.20 -29.23 -5.48
C ASN A 239 -6.44 -29.22 -4.16
N ILE A 240 -5.34 -28.48 -4.08
CA ILE A 240 -4.52 -28.31 -2.88
C ILE A 240 -5.35 -27.76 -1.72
N ILE A 241 -6.17 -26.73 -1.96
CA ILE A 241 -7.04 -26.13 -0.93
C ILE A 241 -8.07 -27.14 -0.44
N ARG A 242 -8.71 -27.88 -1.36
CA ARG A 242 -9.74 -28.88 -1.05
C ARG A 242 -9.18 -30.06 -0.25
N GLU A 243 -8.00 -30.55 -0.63
CA GLU A 243 -7.32 -31.68 0.00
C GLU A 243 -6.47 -31.26 1.20
N LYS A 244 -6.31 -29.95 1.42
CA LYS A 244 -5.41 -29.37 2.43
C LYS A 244 -3.96 -29.88 2.30
N ASN A 245 -3.52 -30.10 1.06
CA ASN A 245 -2.27 -30.78 0.74
C ASN A 245 -1.06 -29.81 0.72
N LEU A 246 -0.48 -29.55 1.88
CA LEU A 246 0.73 -28.72 2.00
C LEU A 246 1.99 -29.35 1.39
N ALA A 247 1.99 -30.67 1.16
CA ALA A 247 3.12 -31.41 0.58
C ALA A 247 3.16 -31.31 -0.96
N HIS A 248 2.16 -30.69 -1.59
CA HIS A 248 2.12 -30.56 -3.04
C HIS A 248 3.33 -29.76 -3.57
N PRO A 249 3.96 -30.16 -4.69
CA PRO A 249 5.17 -29.50 -5.22
C PRO A 249 5.03 -27.99 -5.47
N VAL A 250 3.84 -27.53 -5.88
CA VAL A 250 3.55 -26.09 -6.06
C VAL A 250 3.75 -25.30 -4.76
N ILE A 251 3.43 -25.88 -3.60
CA ILE A 251 3.59 -25.22 -2.29
C ILE A 251 5.03 -25.38 -1.80
N GLN A 252 5.60 -26.58 -1.94
CA GLN A 252 6.95 -26.90 -1.46
C GLN A 252 8.06 -26.17 -2.23
N ASN A 253 7.91 -26.02 -3.54
CA ASN A 253 8.93 -25.41 -4.39
C ASN A 253 8.80 -23.88 -4.48
N PHE A 254 7.78 -23.29 -3.84
CA PHE A 254 7.58 -21.85 -3.85
C PHE A 254 8.58 -21.17 -2.91
N SER A 255 9.41 -20.28 -3.48
CA SER A 255 10.36 -19.45 -2.74
C SER A 255 9.85 -18.00 -2.67
N TYR A 256 9.60 -17.52 -1.45
CA TYR A 256 9.17 -16.15 -1.22
C TYR A 256 10.27 -15.14 -1.60
N GLU A 257 11.52 -15.45 -1.24
CA GLU A 257 12.69 -14.64 -1.62
C GLU A 257 12.79 -14.46 -3.15
N THR A 258 12.62 -15.54 -3.91
CA THR A 258 12.64 -15.46 -5.38
C THR A 258 11.49 -14.60 -5.91
N PHE A 259 10.31 -14.66 -5.28
CA PHE A 259 9.19 -13.80 -5.60
C PHE A 259 9.48 -12.32 -5.30
N GLN A 260 9.99 -12.02 -4.10
CA GLN A 260 10.37 -10.67 -3.68
C GLN A 260 11.39 -10.05 -4.65
N GLN A 261 12.47 -10.77 -4.99
CA GLN A 261 13.49 -10.27 -5.91
C GLN A 261 13.01 -10.14 -7.36
N LYS A 262 12.02 -10.93 -7.80
CA LYS A 262 11.38 -10.72 -9.10
C LYS A 262 10.54 -9.44 -9.10
N MET A 263 9.80 -9.20 -8.03
CA MET A 263 8.98 -7.99 -7.90
C MET A 263 9.82 -6.73 -7.78
N LEU A 264 10.92 -6.77 -7.02
CA LEU A 264 11.87 -5.65 -6.95
C LEU A 264 12.38 -5.29 -8.34
N ARG A 265 12.92 -6.26 -9.10
CA ARG A 265 13.46 -6.02 -10.44
C ARG A 265 12.43 -5.44 -11.41
N PHE A 266 11.19 -5.91 -11.34
CA PHE A 266 10.11 -5.34 -12.13
C PHE A 266 9.87 -3.87 -11.77
N LEU A 267 9.74 -3.54 -10.48
CA LEU A 267 9.48 -2.18 -10.01
C LEU A 267 10.64 -1.23 -10.33
N GLU A 268 11.88 -1.68 -10.17
CA GLU A 268 13.09 -0.92 -10.48
C GLU A 268 13.22 -0.62 -11.97
N SER A 269 12.79 -1.54 -12.86
CA SER A 269 12.82 -1.32 -14.31
C SER A 269 11.95 -0.14 -14.81
N HIS A 270 11.18 0.47 -13.91
CA HIS A 270 10.31 1.61 -14.19
C HIS A 270 10.70 2.86 -13.39
N LEU A 271 11.88 2.88 -12.79
CA LEU A 271 12.44 4.01 -12.05
C LEU A 271 13.62 4.63 -12.81
N ASP A 272 14.01 5.83 -12.38
CA ASP A 272 15.23 6.48 -12.86
C ASP A 272 16.42 5.92 -12.06
N ASP A 273 17.53 5.67 -12.75
CA ASP A 273 18.78 5.16 -12.18
C ASP A 273 19.66 6.29 -11.60
N ALA A 274 19.17 7.53 -11.61
CA ALA A 274 19.88 8.68 -11.07
C ALA A 274 20.18 8.54 -9.57
N GLU A 275 21.44 8.76 -9.19
CA GLU A 275 21.85 8.81 -7.79
C GLU A 275 21.15 9.97 -7.04
N PRO A 276 20.73 9.76 -5.78
CA PRO A 276 20.11 10.81 -5.00
C PRO A 276 21.15 11.89 -4.64
N TYR A 277 20.74 13.16 -4.75
CA TYR A 277 21.61 14.32 -4.52
C TYR A 277 22.44 14.26 -3.22
N LEU A 278 21.84 13.80 -2.11
CA LEU A 278 22.54 13.69 -0.82
C LEU A 278 23.67 12.66 -0.84
N LEU A 279 23.56 11.60 -1.64
CA LEU A 279 24.63 10.61 -1.79
C LEU A 279 25.80 11.22 -2.56
N THR A 280 25.52 11.92 -3.67
CA THR A 280 26.55 12.61 -4.47
C THR A 280 27.31 13.66 -3.65
N VAL A 281 26.59 14.47 -2.87
CA VAL A 281 27.22 15.46 -1.98
C VAL A 281 28.03 14.79 -0.89
N GLY A 282 27.51 13.73 -0.26
CA GLY A 282 28.24 12.98 0.77
C GLY A 282 29.55 12.36 0.25
N LEU A 283 29.55 11.80 -0.95
CA LEU A 283 30.73 11.26 -1.60
C LEU A 283 31.78 12.34 -1.91
N GLY A 284 31.36 13.52 -2.35
CA GLY A 284 32.25 14.66 -2.59
C GLY A 284 32.95 15.18 -1.34
N PHE A 285 32.39 14.96 -0.14
CA PHE A 285 33.05 15.28 1.12
C PHE A 285 34.02 14.20 1.61
N LEU A 286 33.82 12.95 1.19
CA LEU A 286 34.67 11.81 1.57
C LEU A 286 35.91 11.68 0.67
N PHE A 287 35.85 12.21 -0.56
CA PHE A 287 36.94 12.21 -1.53
C PHE A 287 37.17 13.64 -2.09
N PRO A 288 37.89 14.51 -1.35
CA PRO A 288 38.20 15.88 -1.77
C PRO A 288 39.23 15.97 -2.91
#